data_AF-C1IFI3-F1
#
_entry.id   AF-C1IFI3-F1
#
_cell.length_a   1.000
_cell.length_b   1.000
_cell.length_c   1.000
_cell.angle_alpha   90.00
_cell.angle_beta   90.00
_cell.angle_gamma   90.00
#
_symmetry.space_group_name_H-M   'P 1'
#
loop_
_entity.id
_entity.type
_entity.pdbx_description
1 polymer ?
#
loop_
_entity_poly.entity_id
_entity_poly.type
_entity_poly.pdbx_seq_one_letter_code
_entity_poly.pdbx_strand_id
1 'polypeptide(L)'
;VVYFHGGGWIAGELEAYDPTCRALTNAAGCAVVSVAYRLAPEHKFPAAVEDCYAALQWVATNAATFNGDAARLAIGGDSAGGNL
;
A
#
# COMPACT_ATOMS: atom_id res chain seq x y z
N VAL A 1 -7.93 3.27 -1.48
CA VAL A 1 -6.53 3.58 -1.83
C VAL A 1 -5.66 2.38 -1.45
N VAL A 2 -4.79 1.93 -2.34
CA VAL A 2 -3.71 0.99 -1.99
C VAL A 2 -2.50 1.83 -1.60
N TYR A 3 -1.99 1.66 -0.38
CA TYR A 3 -0.95 2.50 0.19
C TYR A 3 0.37 1.72 0.34
N PHE A 4 1.44 2.30 -0.19
CA PHE A 4 2.81 1.78 -0.10
C PHE A 4 3.61 2.69 0.82
N HIS A 5 4.09 2.16 1.94
CA HIS A 5 4.80 2.96 2.92
C HIS A 5 6.20 3.36 2.45
N GLY A 6 6.74 4.45 2.98
CA GLY A 6 8.14 4.83 2.80
C GLY A 6 9.12 3.99 3.63
N GLY A 7 10.36 4.47 3.75
CA GLY A 7 11.40 3.80 4.56
C GLY A 7 12.56 3.22 3.76
N GLY A 8 12.84 3.77 2.57
CA GLY A 8 14.04 3.44 1.79
C GLY A 8 14.12 1.97 1.40
N TRP A 9 12.98 1.29 1.25
CA TRP A 9 12.85 -0.16 0.97
C TRP A 9 13.45 -1.09 2.05
N ILE A 10 14.03 -0.55 3.12
CA ILE A 10 14.73 -1.31 4.17
C ILE A 10 14.04 -1.21 5.54
N ALA A 11 13.14 -0.24 5.69
CA ALA A 11 12.44 0.05 6.93
C ALA A 11 10.97 0.38 6.64
N GLY A 12 10.19 0.45 7.72
CA GLY A 12 8.75 0.65 7.67
C GLY A 12 8.01 -0.67 7.89
N GLU A 13 6.91 -0.57 8.60
CA GLU A 13 5.99 -1.66 8.91
C GLU A 13 4.57 -1.07 9.03
N LEU A 14 3.56 -1.95 9.10
CA LEU A 14 2.16 -1.52 9.13
C LEU A 14 1.88 -0.61 10.33
N GLU A 15 2.42 -0.93 11.49
CA GLU A 15 2.22 -0.21 12.75
C GLU A 15 2.79 1.20 12.69
N ALA A 16 3.95 1.38 12.05
CA ALA A 16 4.59 2.68 11.90
C ALA A 16 3.79 3.62 10.97
N TYR A 17 3.05 3.07 10.00
CA TYR A 17 2.27 3.82 9.02
C TYR A 17 0.75 3.79 9.25
N ASP A 18 0.27 3.07 10.27
CA ASP A 18 -1.15 3.03 10.66
C ASP A 18 -1.72 4.44 10.93
N PRO A 19 -1.03 5.36 11.65
CA PRO A 19 -1.51 6.72 11.82
C PRO A 19 -1.72 7.47 10.49
N THR A 20 -0.79 7.31 9.53
CA THR A 20 -0.89 7.91 8.19
C THR A 20 -2.06 7.32 7.41
N CYS A 21 -2.23 6.00 7.42
CA CYS A 21 -3.33 5.31 6.74
C CYS A 21 -4.70 5.68 7.33
N ARG A 22 -4.80 5.81 8.66
CA ARG A 22 -6.03 6.29 9.33
C ARG A 22 -6.32 7.74 9.00
N ALA A 23 -5.32 8.61 9.01
CA ALA A 23 -5.48 10.01 8.63
C ALA A 23 -6.00 10.13 7.19
N LEU A 24 -5.42 9.37 6.25
CA LEU A 24 -5.87 9.33 4.86
C LEU A 24 -7.29 8.78 4.73
N THR A 25 -7.61 7.69 5.44
CA THR A 25 -8.96 7.11 5.49
C THR A 25 -10.00 8.15 5.92
N ASN A 26 -9.73 8.85 7.03
CA ASN A 26 -10.63 9.84 7.61
C ASN A 26 -10.78 11.08 6.73
N ALA A 27 -9.69 11.56 6.12
CA ALA A 27 -9.71 12.76 5.29
C ALA A 27 -10.36 12.52 3.92
N ALA A 28 -10.11 11.36 3.29
CA ALA A 28 -10.60 11.05 1.95
C ALA A 28 -11.93 10.28 1.95
N GLY A 29 -12.39 9.77 3.11
CA GLY A 29 -13.61 8.98 3.23
C GLY A 29 -13.56 7.67 2.42
N CYS A 30 -12.39 7.03 2.37
CA CYS A 30 -12.16 5.84 1.56
C CYS A 30 -11.43 4.75 2.36
N ALA A 31 -11.65 3.48 2.00
CA ALA A 31 -10.87 2.39 2.54
C ALA A 31 -9.39 2.50 2.10
N VAL A 32 -8.46 2.26 3.01
CA VAL A 32 -7.02 2.19 2.74
C VAL A 32 -6.53 0.77 2.95
N VAL A 33 -5.86 0.20 1.95
CA VAL A 33 -5.18 -1.09 2.01
C VAL A 33 -3.68 -0.82 2.12
N SER A 34 -3.12 -0.93 3.33
CA SER A 34 -1.69 -0.76 3.56
C SER A 34 -0.94 -2.05 3.24
N VAL A 35 0.06 -1.98 2.36
CA VAL A 35 0.78 -3.17 1.87
C VAL A 35 2.06 -3.38 2.66
N ALA A 36 2.18 -4.52 3.33
CA ALA A 36 3.41 -4.99 3.96
C ALA A 36 4.29 -5.70 2.93
N TYR A 37 4.92 -4.93 2.04
CA TYR A 37 5.77 -5.48 0.98
C TYR A 37 7.11 -5.96 1.55
N ARG A 38 7.75 -6.92 0.86
CA ARG A 38 9.06 -7.44 1.24
C ARG A 38 10.15 -6.36 1.21
N LEU A 39 10.99 -6.33 2.26
CA LEU A 39 12.06 -5.35 2.43
C LEU A 39 13.43 -5.86 1.98
N ALA A 40 14.27 -4.93 1.56
CA ALA A 40 15.70 -5.14 1.37
C ALA A 40 16.44 -5.07 2.72
N PRO A 41 17.63 -5.68 2.84
CA PRO A 41 18.40 -6.37 1.80
C PRO A 41 17.98 -7.83 1.54
N GLU A 42 17.13 -8.42 2.37
CA GLU A 42 16.68 -9.82 2.26
C GLU A 42 15.95 -10.07 0.94
N HIS A 43 15.16 -9.09 0.50
CA HIS A 43 14.43 -9.11 -0.75
C HIS A 43 14.80 -7.90 -1.60
N LYS A 44 15.78 -8.07 -2.48
CA LYS A 44 16.23 -7.03 -3.41
C LYS A 44 15.17 -6.72 -4.47
N PHE A 45 15.33 -5.59 -5.15
CA PHE A 45 14.57 -5.28 -6.37
C PHE A 45 14.54 -6.50 -7.32
N PRO A 46 13.37 -6.92 -7.84
CA PRO A 46 12.10 -6.17 -7.88
C PRO A 46 11.06 -6.55 -6.80
N ALA A 47 11.43 -7.23 -5.71
CA ALA A 47 10.46 -7.85 -4.79
C ALA A 47 9.35 -6.91 -4.27
N ALA A 48 9.71 -5.70 -3.81
CA ALA A 48 8.73 -4.73 -3.31
C ALA A 48 7.74 -4.27 -4.41
N VAL A 49 8.23 -4.08 -5.64
CA VAL A 49 7.39 -3.69 -6.79
C VAL A 49 6.40 -4.80 -7.14
N GLU A 50 6.88 -6.05 -7.16
CA GLU A 50 6.03 -7.22 -7.43
C GLU A 50 4.93 -7.36 -6.37
N ASP A 51 5.26 -7.19 -5.09
CA ASP A 51 4.29 -7.29 -3.99
C ASP A 51 3.25 -6.17 -4.06
N CYS A 52 3.68 -4.93 -4.32
CA CYS A 52 2.79 -3.78 -4.45
C CYS A 52 1.85 -3.93 -5.64
N TYR A 53 2.36 -4.39 -6.78
CA TYR A 53 1.55 -4.65 -7.96
C TYR A 53 0.58 -5.82 -7.76
N ALA A 54 1.03 -6.93 -7.14
CA ALA A 54 0.17 -8.05 -6.81
C ALA A 54 -0.95 -7.63 -5.84
N ALA A 55 -0.65 -6.80 -4.84
CA ALA A 55 -1.64 -6.24 -3.93
C ALA A 55 -2.66 -5.35 -4.67
N LEU A 56 -2.20 -4.51 -5.60
CA LEU A 56 -3.09 -3.69 -6.44
C LEU A 56 -4.05 -4.57 -7.26
N GLN A 57 -3.53 -5.60 -7.93
CA GLN A 57 -4.34 -6.53 -8.71
C GLN A 57 -5.34 -7.29 -7.83
N TRP A 58 -4.91 -7.72 -6.64
CA TRP A 58 -5.78 -8.38 -5.69
C TRP A 58 -6.91 -7.46 -5.24
N VAL A 59 -6.61 -6.21 -4.90
CA VAL A 59 -7.61 -5.20 -4.52
C VAL A 59 -8.58 -4.94 -5.67
N ALA A 60 -8.09 -4.75 -6.89
CA ALA A 60 -8.95 -4.53 -8.07
C ALA A 60 -9.93 -5.69 -8.30
N THR A 61 -9.51 -6.92 -7.99
CA THR A 61 -10.34 -8.13 -8.16
C THR A 61 -11.29 -8.35 -6.98
N ASN A 62 -10.87 -8.00 -5.76
CA ASN A 62 -11.55 -8.40 -4.52
C ASN A 62 -12.21 -7.23 -3.77
N ALA A 63 -12.23 -6.01 -4.32
CA ALA A 63 -12.74 -4.81 -3.63
C ALA A 63 -14.11 -5.02 -2.96
N ALA A 64 -15.03 -5.70 -3.65
CA ALA A 64 -16.38 -5.97 -3.13
C ALA A 64 -16.39 -6.78 -1.82
N THR A 65 -15.37 -7.60 -1.55
CA THR A 65 -15.28 -8.44 -0.34
C THR A 65 -15.11 -7.63 0.94
N PHE A 66 -14.67 -6.37 0.83
CA PHE A 66 -14.50 -5.44 1.94
C PHE A 66 -15.26 -4.12 1.72
N ASN A 67 -16.38 -4.16 0.98
CA ASN A 67 -17.22 -3.01 0.65
C ASN A 67 -16.48 -1.88 -0.09
N GLY A 68 -15.40 -2.21 -0.81
CA GLY A 68 -14.69 -1.32 -1.71
C GLY A 68 -15.32 -1.25 -3.11
N ASP A 69 -14.88 -0.28 -3.90
CA ASP A 69 -15.32 -0.05 -5.28
C ASP A 69 -14.12 -0.07 -6.22
N ALA A 70 -14.02 -1.11 -7.06
CA ALA A 70 -12.91 -1.29 -7.99
C ALA A 70 -12.86 -0.23 -9.11
N ALA A 71 -13.97 0.45 -9.41
CA ALA A 71 -14.00 1.54 -10.39
C ALA A 71 -13.44 2.86 -9.82
N ARG A 72 -13.25 2.95 -8.50
CA ARG A 72 -12.71 4.11 -7.79
C ARG A 72 -11.43 3.76 -7.03
N LEU A 73 -10.51 3.11 -7.75
CA LEU A 73 -9.22 2.69 -7.21
C LEU A 73 -8.17 3.77 -7.41
N ALA A 74 -7.36 3.98 -6.37
CA ALA A 74 -6.22 4.89 -6.39
C ALA A 74 -5.05 4.25 -5.62
N ILE A 75 -3.84 4.65 -5.99
CA ILE A 75 -2.58 4.30 -5.32
C ILE A 75 -2.02 5.53 -4.59
N GLY A 76 -1.28 5.31 -3.52
CA GLY A 76 -0.57 6.36 -2.82
C GLY A 76 0.62 5.81 -2.05
N GLY A 77 1.59 6.66 -1.79
CA GLY A 77 2.77 6.31 -1.01
C GLY A 77 3.66 7.52 -0.78
N ASP A 78 4.59 7.39 0.16
CA ASP A 78 5.53 8.43 0.54
C ASP A 78 6.98 7.97 0.36
N SER A 79 7.89 8.88 0.02
CA SER A 79 9.32 8.56 -0.13
C SER A 79 9.55 7.35 -1.06
N ALA A 80 10.19 6.28 -0.57
CA ALA A 80 10.35 5.01 -1.29
C ALA A 80 9.02 4.37 -1.72
N GLY A 81 7.96 4.49 -0.92
CA GLY A 81 6.62 4.04 -1.27
C GLY A 81 5.94 4.91 -2.34
N GLY A 82 6.35 6.18 -2.46
CA GLY A 82 5.92 7.04 -3.58
C GLY A 82 6.69 6.76 -4.88
N ASN A 83 7.83 6.05 -4.79
CA ASN A 83 8.53 5.53 -5.96
C ASN A 83 7.92 4.21 -6.47
N LEU A 84 7.40 3.38 -5.56
CA LEU A 84 6.69 2.13 -5.86
C LEU A 84 5.33 2.39 -6.49
#